data_AF-A0A2D9A6A9-F1
#
_entry.id   AF-A0A2D9A6A9-F1
#
_cell.length_a   1.000
_cell.length_b   1.000
_cell.length_c   1.000
_cell.angle_alpha   90.00
_cell.angle_beta   90.00
_cell.angle_gamma   90.00
#
_symmetry.space_group_name_H-M   'P 1'
#
loop_
_entity.id
_entity.type
_entity.pdbx_description
1 polymer ?
#
loop_
_entity_poly.entity_id
_entity_poly.type
_entity_poly.pdbx_seq_one_letter_code
_entity_poly.pdbx_strand_id
1 'polypeptide(L)'
;MVYPGATHTRFDHAVGVYHLAVTALRRLRECGGVPDEFWQEAPLIPYAALLHDIGHYAFSHSLEELGSDMLPGDHEMVSARFFASPELQEALST
;
A
#
# COMPACT_ATOMS: atom_id res chain seq x y z
N MET A 1 15.69 -10.77 -18.44
CA MET A 1 14.21 -10.84 -18.45
C MET A 1 13.80 -12.20 -18.99
N VAL A 2 12.97 -12.94 -18.24
CA VAL A 2 12.58 -14.34 -18.57
C VAL A 2 11.13 -14.41 -19.08
N TYR A 3 10.26 -13.48 -18.67
CA TYR A 3 8.83 -13.48 -18.98
C TYR A 3 8.39 -12.16 -19.64
N PRO A 4 8.24 -12.11 -20.98
CA PRO A 4 7.88 -10.88 -21.69
C PRO A 4 6.51 -10.29 -21.31
N GLY A 5 5.59 -11.11 -20.79
CA GLY A 5 4.26 -10.67 -20.34
C GLY A 5 4.21 -10.12 -18.91
N ALA A 6 5.32 -10.12 -18.17
CA ALA A 6 5.37 -9.58 -16.81
C ALA A 6 5.52 -8.04 -16.85
N THR A 7 4.54 -7.36 -17.43
CA THR A 7 4.52 -5.89 -17.62
C THR A 7 3.65 -5.16 -16.60
N HIS A 8 3.04 -5.88 -15.67
CA HIS A 8 2.21 -5.30 -14.61
C HIS A 8 3.06 -4.41 -13.71
N THR A 9 2.48 -3.31 -13.25
CA THR A 9 3.12 -2.33 -12.39
C THR A 9 2.71 -2.53 -10.93
N ARG A 10 3.45 -1.90 -10.01
CA ARG A 10 3.05 -1.81 -8.60
C ARG A 10 1.71 -1.08 -8.43
N PHE A 11 1.40 -0.16 -9.33
CA PHE A 11 0.09 0.51 -9.33
C PHE A 11 -1.04 -0.49 -9.63
N ASP A 12 -0.90 -1.34 -10.65
CA ASP A 12 -1.88 -2.39 -10.96
C ASP A 12 -2.06 -3.35 -9.77
N HIS A 13 -0.95 -3.71 -9.13
CA HIS A 13 -0.96 -4.53 -7.92
C HIS A 13 -1.74 -3.86 -6.77
N ALA A 14 -1.39 -2.62 -6.42
CA ALA A 14 -2.00 -1.87 -5.32
C ALA A 14 -3.52 -1.69 -5.48
N VAL A 15 -3.99 -1.40 -6.70
CA VAL A 15 -5.43 -1.34 -7.01
C VAL A 15 -6.11 -2.71 -6.79
N GLY A 16 -5.44 -3.80 -7.16
CA GLY A 16 -5.90 -5.15 -6.89
C GLY A 16 -6.02 -5.46 -5.39
N VAL A 17 -5.01 -5.08 -4.59
CA VAL A 17 -5.02 -5.27 -3.13
C VAL A 17 -6.13 -4.45 -2.48
N TYR A 18 -6.32 -3.18 -2.88
CA TYR A 18 -7.43 -2.34 -2.44
C TYR A 18 -8.78 -3.04 -2.68
N HIS A 19 -9.01 -3.55 -3.89
CA HIS A 19 -10.26 -4.23 -4.24
C HIS A 19 -10.50 -5.48 -3.38
N LEU A 20 -9.46 -6.28 -3.13
CA LEU A 20 -9.54 -7.46 -2.27
C LEU A 20 -9.80 -7.09 -0.82
N ALA A 21 -9.20 -6.01 -0.31
CA ALA A 21 -9.43 -5.51 1.05
C ALA A 21 -10.89 -5.09 1.26
N VAL A 22 -11.46 -4.32 0.33
CA VAL A 22 -12.89 -3.95 0.35
C VAL A 22 -13.78 -5.19 0.31
N THR A 23 -13.45 -6.15 -0.55
CA THR A 23 -14.21 -7.40 -0.68
C THR A 23 -14.17 -8.21 0.61
N ALA A 24 -13.00 -8.32 1.25
CA ALA A 24 -12.82 -9.03 2.50
C ALA A 24 -13.63 -8.39 3.64
N LEU A 25 -13.59 -7.06 3.77
CA LEU A 25 -14.40 -6.34 4.76
C LEU A 25 -15.89 -6.56 4.58
N ARG A 26 -16.38 -6.56 3.33
CA ARG A 26 -17.79 -6.87 3.05
C ARG A 26 -18.13 -8.29 3.52
N ARG A 27 -17.28 -9.27 3.24
CA ARG A 27 -17.51 -10.66 3.68
C ARG A 27 -17.49 -10.80 5.20
N LEU A 28 -16.55 -10.14 5.89
CA LEU A 28 -16.49 -10.13 7.35
C LEU A 28 -17.76 -9.53 7.96
N ARG A 29 -18.33 -8.50 7.33
CA ARG A 29 -19.60 -7.90 7.77
C ARG A 29 -20.77 -8.87 7.60
N GLU A 30 -20.82 -9.57 6.48
CA GLU A 30 -21.87 -10.56 6.18
C GLU A 30 -21.81 -11.79 7.10
N CYS A 31 -20.61 -12.27 7.43
CA CYS A 31 -20.42 -13.41 8.33
C CYS A 31 -20.71 -13.10 9.80
N GLY A 32 -20.62 -11.82 10.20
CA GLY A 32 -20.76 -11.40 11.59
C GLY A 32 -19.61 -11.87 12.48
N GLY A 33 -19.74 -11.67 13.79
CA GLY A 33 -18.74 -12.11 14.78
C GLY A 33 -17.54 -11.18 14.95
N VAL A 34 -17.49 -10.07 14.21
CA VAL A 34 -16.48 -9.02 14.37
C VAL A 34 -17.05 -7.90 15.26
N PRO A 35 -16.36 -7.50 16.35
CA PRO A 35 -16.83 -6.45 17.26
C PRO A 35 -17.12 -5.11 16.55
N ASP A 36 -18.10 -4.37 17.06
CA ASP A 36 -18.48 -3.05 16.51
C ASP A 36 -17.32 -2.05 16.53
N GLU A 37 -16.43 -2.16 17.51
CA GLU A 37 -15.22 -1.34 17.66
C GLU A 37 -14.29 -1.45 16.44
N PHE A 38 -14.11 -2.65 15.88
CA PHE A 38 -13.29 -2.86 14.68
C PHE A 38 -13.78 -2.02 13.50
N TRP A 39 -15.10 -1.88 13.37
CA TRP A 39 -15.71 -1.21 12.22
C TRP A 39 -15.54 0.31 12.26
N GLN A 40 -15.10 0.89 13.38
CA GLN A 40 -14.76 2.31 13.48
C GLN A 40 -13.50 2.63 12.67
N GLU A 41 -12.51 1.74 12.69
CA GLU A 41 -11.23 1.91 11.97
C GLU A 41 -11.16 1.13 10.65
N ALA A 42 -12.07 0.17 10.43
CA ALA A 42 -12.12 -0.63 9.21
C ALA A 42 -12.07 0.15 7.88
N PRO A 43 -12.65 1.37 7.77
CA PRO A 43 -12.51 2.19 6.56
C PRO A 43 -11.06 2.54 6.19
N LEU A 44 -10.11 2.50 7.13
CA LEU A 44 -8.69 2.78 6.86
C LEU A 44 -7.99 1.62 6.14
N ILE A 45 -8.49 0.39 6.27
CA ILE A 45 -7.84 -0.82 5.75
C ILE A 45 -7.68 -0.78 4.22
N PRO A 46 -8.69 -0.39 3.41
CA PRO A 46 -8.52 -0.22 1.98
C PRO A 46 -7.46 0.82 1.61
N TYR A 47 -7.41 1.97 2.30
CA TYR A 47 -6.38 2.99 2.04
C TYR A 47 -4.98 2.50 2.38
N ALA A 48 -4.83 1.80 3.51
CA ALA A 48 -3.57 1.15 3.87
C ALA A 48 -3.16 0.11 2.80
N ALA A 49 -4.10 -0.69 2.31
CA ALA A 49 -3.87 -1.65 1.23
C ALA A 49 -3.44 -0.99 -0.09
N LEU A 50 -4.01 0.17 -0.44
CA LEU A 50 -3.63 0.92 -1.64
C LEU A 50 -2.23 1.53 -1.51
N LEU A 51 -1.87 2.01 -0.32
CA LEU A 51 -0.65 2.77 -0.08
C LEU A 51 0.54 1.93 0.41
N HIS A 52 0.34 0.63 0.69
CA HIS A 52 1.37 -0.22 1.31
C HIS A 52 2.70 -0.25 0.54
N ASP A 53 2.64 -0.06 -0.78
CA ASP A 53 3.77 -0.17 -1.69
C ASP A 53 4.31 1.20 -2.16
N ILE A 54 3.79 2.32 -1.65
CA ILE A 54 4.07 3.67 -2.17
C ILE A 54 5.57 4.06 -2.08
N GLY A 55 6.29 3.52 -1.10
CA GLY A 55 7.71 3.80 -0.89
C GLY A 55 8.67 2.93 -1.69
N HIS A 56 8.20 1.94 -2.46
CA HIS A 56 9.11 1.05 -3.17
C HIS A 56 9.77 1.71 -4.39
N TYR A 57 11.09 1.55 -4.47
CA TYR A 57 11.89 1.96 -5.63
C TYR A 57 11.66 1.05 -6.85
N ALA A 58 11.98 1.59 -8.04
CA ALA A 58 12.11 0.78 -9.24
C ALA A 58 13.12 -0.35 -9.01
N PHE A 59 12.88 -1.53 -9.60
CA PHE A 59 13.68 -2.73 -9.39
C PHE A 59 13.75 -3.26 -7.93
N SER A 60 12.94 -2.71 -7.02
CA SER A 60 12.69 -3.24 -5.68
C SER A 60 14.01 -3.49 -4.91
N HIS A 61 14.18 -4.69 -4.35
CA HIS A 61 15.35 -5.09 -3.57
C HIS A 61 16.68 -4.95 -4.31
N SER A 62 16.72 -5.11 -5.64
CA SER A 62 17.96 -4.95 -6.42
C SER A 62 18.55 -3.54 -6.31
N LEU A 63 17.70 -2.53 -6.09
CA LEU A 63 18.15 -1.16 -5.87
C LEU A 63 18.42 -0.87 -4.40
N GLU A 64 17.66 -1.48 -3.49
CA GLU A 64 17.92 -1.40 -2.04
C GLU A 64 19.31 -1.95 -1.66
N GLU A 65 19.83 -2.92 -2.43
CA GLU A 65 21.19 -3.46 -2.28
C GLU A 65 22.31 -2.45 -2.62
N LEU A 66 22.02 -1.32 -3.30
CA LEU A 66 23.01 -0.26 -3.56
C LEU A 66 23.46 0.48 -2.29
N GLY A 67 22.81 0.21 -1.14
CA GLY A 67 23.20 0.73 0.16
C GLY A 67 22.64 2.13 0.45
N SER A 68 22.62 2.48 1.74
CA SER A 68 22.05 3.72 2.28
C SER A 68 22.73 5.00 1.78
N ASP A 69 23.92 4.89 1.20
CA ASP A 69 24.67 6.05 0.70
C ASP A 69 24.20 6.51 -0.68
N MET A 70 23.51 5.63 -1.42
CA MET A 70 23.02 5.88 -2.78
C MET A 70 21.50 6.03 -2.85
N LEU A 71 20.78 5.62 -1.79
CA LEU A 71 19.35 5.76 -1.69
C LEU A 71 18.93 6.65 -0.52
N PRO A 72 17.83 7.41 -0.67
CA PRO A 72 17.31 8.25 0.40
C PRO A 72 16.88 7.50 1.67
N GLY A 73 16.72 6.17 1.62
CA GLY A 73 16.24 5.30 2.69
C GLY A 73 15.86 3.91 2.19
N ASP A 74 15.33 3.06 3.07
CA ASP A 74 14.56 1.86 2.67
C ASP A 74 13.12 2.24 2.26
N HIS A 75 12.37 1.29 1.69
CA HIS A 75 11.01 1.56 1.22
C HIS A 75 10.05 1.96 2.35
N GLU A 76 10.26 1.52 3.59
CA GLU A 76 9.44 1.95 4.73
C GLU A 76 9.69 3.43 5.07
N MET A 77 10.94 3.87 5.10
CA MET A 77 11.28 5.27 5.35
C MET A 77 10.79 6.17 4.21
N VAL A 78 10.82 5.70 2.97
CA VAL A 78 10.22 6.44 1.84
C VAL A 78 8.71 6.53 1.98
N SER A 79 8.03 5.43 2.34
CA SER A 79 6.60 5.44 2.62
C SER A 79 6.26 6.47 3.70
N ALA A 80 7.04 6.54 4.79
CA ALA A 80 6.86 7.54 5.84
C ALA A 80 6.99 8.99 5.31
N ARG A 81 7.89 9.25 4.36
CA ARG A 81 8.00 10.57 3.70
C ARG A 81 6.77 10.91 2.87
N PHE A 82 6.20 9.95 2.15
CA PHE A 82 4.94 10.15 1.45
C PHE A 82 3.80 10.47 2.43
N PHE A 83 3.70 9.75 3.56
CA PHE A 83 2.69 10.06 4.60
C PHE A 83 2.90 11.43 5.27
N ALA A 84 4.12 11.95 5.25
CA ALA A 84 4.43 13.31 5.71
C ALA A 84 4.16 14.39 4.64
N SER A 85 3.84 14.02 3.40
CA SER A 85 3.62 14.99 2.32
C SER A 85 2.28 15.71 2.49
N PRO A 86 2.22 17.04 2.28
CA PRO A 86 0.98 17.80 2.37
C PRO A 86 -0.11 17.28 1.42
N GLU A 87 0.28 16.87 0.22
CA GLU A 87 -0.65 16.38 -0.81
C GLU A 87 -1.33 15.09 -0.38
N LEU A 88 -0.59 14.14 0.20
CA LEU A 88 -1.18 12.89 0.67
C LEU A 88 -2.01 13.11 1.93
N GLN A 89 -1.57 14.00 2.83
CA GLN A 89 -2.34 14.36 4.01
C GLN A 89 -3.67 15.02 3.66
N GLU A 90 -3.66 15.94 2.68
CA GLU A 90 -4.88 16.56 2.15
C GLU A 90 -5.80 15.50 1.54
N ALA A 91 -5.28 14.61 0.70
CA ALA A 91 -6.06 13.54 0.05
C ALA A 91 -6.67 12.53 1.05
N LEU A 92 -6.03 12.30 2.19
CA LEU A 92 -6.52 11.41 3.26
C LEU A 92 -7.46 12.11 4.25
N SER A 93 -7.56 13.45 4.19
CA SER A 93 -8.41 14.25 5.08
C SER A 93 -9.84 14.46 4.57
N THR A 94 -10.11 14.12 3.30
CA THR A 94 -11.43 14.10 2.64
C THR A 94 -12.17 12.79 2.82
#